data_AF-A0A951SVI1-F1
#
_entry.id   AF-A0A951SVI1-F1
#
_cell.length_a   1.000
_cell.length_b   1.000
_cell.length_c   1.000
_cell.angle_alpha   90.00
_cell.angle_beta   90.00
_cell.angle_gamma   90.00
#
_symmetry.space_group_name_H-M   'P 1'
#
loop_
_entity.id
_entity.type
_entity.pdbx_description
1 polymer ?
#
loop_
_entity_poly.entity_id
_entity_poly.type
_entity_poly.pdbx_seq_one_letter_code
_entity_poly.pdbx_strand_id
1 'polypeptide(L)'
;MKSFLIQKQRLVFVILASVLASLFVGIMIWLQIKIKANQVIEMQRLLESNEGVLITKTVINEQPNFSPKIDQQLSEFKIAISNSYSPMRIFSNNDENEIVMIRLSWQSSALDMASRILDNQERFYNLLTEEAKLRQQMKPVFERIIYRLKNRTTDAFQDEAYRLSLSRAESLWQDRTGLIELSDNWNQTDSTAKRYTEIKTQITDLQNQLMKIPFEETDKRVMFGKKLKLLKAELSQISFKLSDGAEAINLLPLVRLQINQKELFTIAATIDQEKKQINAIEKLLPSLNESLSVTAKQDLQNSSENSIREIEIRRRSILNNLNK
;
A
#
# COMPACT_ATOMS: atom_id res chain seq x y z
N MET A 1 39.75 -37.49 -45.83
CA MET A 1 39.73 -37.06 -44.41
C MET A 1 39.55 -35.55 -44.19
N LYS A 2 40.24 -34.66 -44.93
CA LYS A 2 40.11 -33.20 -44.74
C LYS A 2 38.69 -32.63 -45.00
N SER A 3 37.94 -33.11 -46.00
CA SER A 3 36.60 -32.57 -46.28
C SER A 3 35.54 -32.96 -45.23
N PHE A 4 35.68 -34.12 -44.59
CA PHE A 4 34.78 -34.57 -43.51
C PHE A 4 34.97 -33.76 -42.22
N LEU A 5 36.22 -33.38 -41.90
CA LEU A 5 36.55 -32.49 -40.78
C LEU A 5 35.98 -31.07 -41.01
N ILE A 6 36.06 -30.55 -42.23
CA ILE A 6 35.50 -29.24 -42.61
C ILE A 6 33.95 -29.26 -42.52
N GLN A 7 33.31 -30.35 -42.93
CA GLN A 7 31.85 -30.52 -42.83
C GLN A 7 31.37 -30.58 -41.37
N LYS A 8 32.07 -31.33 -40.50
CA LYS A 8 31.76 -31.36 -39.06
C LYS A 8 31.96 -30.00 -38.39
N GLN A 9 33.04 -29.28 -38.72
CA GLN A 9 33.28 -27.92 -38.18
C GLN A 9 32.18 -26.94 -38.62
N ARG A 10 31.74 -26.99 -39.88
CA ARG A 10 30.61 -26.18 -40.35
C ARG A 10 29.32 -26.52 -39.63
N LEU A 11 29.01 -27.80 -39.41
CA LEU A 11 27.82 -28.23 -38.68
C LEU A 11 27.84 -27.69 -37.23
N VAL A 12 28.97 -27.81 -36.53
CA VAL A 12 29.13 -27.26 -35.18
C VAL A 12 28.95 -25.74 -35.18
N PHE A 13 29.49 -25.03 -36.17
CA PHE A 13 29.34 -23.58 -36.29
C PHE A 13 27.88 -23.17 -36.56
N VAL A 14 27.15 -23.92 -37.39
CA VAL A 14 25.72 -23.68 -37.67
C VAL A 14 24.87 -23.93 -36.42
N ILE A 15 25.14 -25.00 -35.67
CA ILE A 15 24.44 -25.29 -34.40
C ILE A 15 24.73 -24.19 -33.39
N LEU A 16 26.00 -23.79 -33.22
CA LEU A 16 26.39 -22.73 -32.29
C LEU A 16 25.74 -21.39 -32.66
N ALA A 17 25.73 -21.03 -33.95
CA ALA A 17 25.07 -19.83 -34.45
C ALA A 17 23.56 -19.86 -34.22
N SER A 18 22.92 -21.02 -34.40
CA SER A 18 21.47 -21.19 -34.17
C SER A 18 21.11 -21.08 -32.68
N VAL A 19 21.93 -21.63 -31.80
CA VAL A 19 21.77 -21.51 -30.35
C VAL A 19 21.96 -20.06 -29.91
N LEU A 20 23.00 -19.37 -30.39
CA LEU A 20 23.25 -17.97 -30.10
C LEU A 20 22.14 -17.06 -30.63
N ALA A 21 21.62 -17.31 -31.83
CA ALA A 21 20.50 -16.58 -32.39
C ALA A 21 19.22 -16.77 -31.57
N SER A 22 18.93 -17.99 -31.13
CA SER A 22 17.76 -18.29 -30.28
C SER A 22 17.88 -17.62 -28.91
N LEU A 23 19.07 -17.64 -28.31
CA LEU A 23 19.36 -16.97 -27.05
C LEU A 23 19.19 -15.45 -27.19
N PHE A 24 19.70 -14.87 -28.28
CA PHE A 24 19.57 -13.45 -28.58
C PHE A 24 18.10 -13.03 -28.74
N VAL A 25 17.30 -13.80 -29.49
CA VAL A 25 15.85 -13.56 -29.63
C VAL A 25 15.16 -13.63 -28.25
N GLY A 26 15.50 -14.61 -27.43
CA GLY A 26 14.98 -14.74 -26.06
C GLY A 26 15.29 -13.51 -25.19
N ILE A 27 16.53 -13.01 -25.25
CA ILE A 27 16.96 -11.79 -24.54
C ILE A 27 16.19 -10.57 -25.04
N MET A 28 16.01 -10.41 -26.35
CA MET A 28 15.28 -9.28 -26.93
C MET A 28 13.81 -9.25 -26.52
N ILE A 29 13.14 -10.41 -26.54
CA ILE A 29 11.75 -10.54 -26.08
C ILE A 29 11.65 -10.16 -24.60
N TRP A 30 12.54 -10.69 -23.76
CA TRP A 30 12.57 -10.38 -22.33
C TRP A 30 12.79 -8.88 -22.08
N LEU A 31 13.71 -8.24 -22.82
CA LEU A 31 13.98 -6.82 -22.71
C LEU A 31 12.74 -5.98 -23.09
N GLN A 32 12.05 -6.34 -24.17
CA GLN A 32 10.82 -5.67 -24.59
C GLN A 32 9.71 -5.80 -23.54
N ILE A 33 9.56 -6.97 -22.94
CA ILE A 33 8.60 -7.19 -21.84
C ILE A 33 8.92 -6.28 -20.66
N LYS A 34 10.19 -6.20 -20.26
CA LYS A 34 10.62 -5.31 -19.17
C LYS A 34 10.38 -3.84 -19.47
N ILE A 35 10.68 -3.39 -20.69
CA ILE A 35 10.45 -2.00 -21.09
C ILE A 35 8.96 -1.66 -21.01
N LYS A 36 8.09 -2.53 -21.54
CA LYS A 36 6.63 -2.34 -21.47
C LYS A 36 6.11 -2.33 -20.04
N ALA A 37 6.60 -3.23 -19.18
CA ALA A 37 6.22 -3.24 -17.76
C ALA A 37 6.60 -1.94 -17.06
N ASN A 38 7.82 -1.43 -17.29
CA ASN A 38 8.25 -0.15 -16.73
C ASN A 38 7.42 1.03 -17.25
N GLN A 39 7.04 1.02 -18.54
CA GLN A 39 6.15 2.04 -19.11
C GLN A 39 4.77 2.02 -18.46
N VAL A 40 4.19 0.85 -18.23
CA VAL A 40 2.90 0.71 -17.54
C VAL A 40 2.98 1.22 -16.10
N ILE A 41 4.06 0.90 -15.37
CA ILE A 41 4.28 1.41 -14.02
C ILE A 41 4.37 2.94 -14.01
N GLU A 42 5.06 3.55 -14.98
CA GLU A 42 5.16 5.01 -15.05
C GLU A 42 3.83 5.65 -15.46
N MET A 43 3.07 5.06 -16.38
CA MET A 43 1.72 5.52 -16.71
C MET A 43 0.78 5.41 -15.51
N GLN A 44 0.83 4.30 -14.78
CA GLN A 44 0.11 4.13 -13.52
C GLN A 44 0.50 5.23 -12.53
N ARG A 45 1.80 5.52 -12.43
CA ARG A 45 2.32 6.57 -11.56
C ARG A 45 1.69 7.93 -11.88
N LEU A 46 1.65 8.29 -13.15
CA LEU A 46 1.06 9.53 -13.61
C LEU A 46 -0.46 9.58 -13.40
N LEU A 47 -1.14 8.44 -13.34
CA LEU A 47 -2.60 8.35 -13.19
C LEU A 47 -3.07 8.22 -11.74
N GLU A 48 -2.25 7.71 -10.81
CA GLU A 48 -2.61 7.78 -9.38
C GLU A 48 -2.16 9.08 -8.69
N SER A 49 -1.34 9.91 -9.35
CA SER A 49 -1.16 11.30 -8.89
C SER A 49 -2.49 12.04 -9.01
N ASN A 50 -2.93 12.76 -7.98
CA ASN A 50 -4.20 13.51 -8.05
C ASN A 50 -4.10 14.78 -8.91
N GLU A 51 -2.90 15.21 -9.27
CA GLU A 51 -2.66 16.39 -10.07
C GLU A 51 -2.80 16.09 -11.57
N GLY A 52 -3.64 16.87 -12.27
CA GLY A 52 -3.79 16.77 -13.72
C GLY A 52 -4.52 15.51 -14.21
N VAL A 53 -5.18 14.77 -13.31
CA VAL A 53 -5.96 13.57 -13.63
C VAL A 53 -7.46 13.86 -13.54
N LEU A 54 -8.17 13.57 -14.62
CA LEU A 54 -9.63 13.57 -14.66
C LEU A 54 -10.14 12.20 -14.20
N ILE A 55 -10.92 12.17 -13.12
CA ILE A 55 -11.50 10.95 -12.57
C ILE A 55 -13.00 10.94 -12.87
N THR A 56 -13.48 9.89 -13.51
CA THR A 56 -14.91 9.65 -13.74
C THR A 56 -15.28 8.31 -13.12
N LYS A 57 -16.38 8.28 -12.36
CA LYS A 57 -16.95 7.05 -11.80
C LYS A 57 -18.34 6.85 -12.34
N THR A 58 -18.64 5.65 -12.81
CA THR A 58 -19.96 5.29 -13.32
C THR A 58 -20.37 3.92 -12.83
N VAL A 59 -21.66 3.70 -12.59
CA VAL A 59 -22.14 2.37 -12.23
C VAL A 59 -21.82 1.41 -13.39
N ILE A 60 -21.44 0.17 -13.07
CA ILE A 60 -20.96 -0.81 -14.06
C ILE A 60 -21.90 -1.01 -15.27
N ASN A 61 -23.20 -0.85 -15.08
CA ASN A 61 -24.22 -1.01 -16.11
C ASN A 61 -24.52 0.27 -16.91
N GLU A 62 -23.98 1.40 -16.50
CA GLU A 62 -24.10 2.65 -17.24
C GLU A 62 -23.06 2.69 -18.38
N GLN A 63 -23.44 3.36 -19.46
CA GLN A 63 -22.55 3.69 -20.57
C GLN A 63 -22.24 5.18 -20.53
N PRO A 64 -21.12 5.57 -19.91
CA PRO A 64 -20.58 6.90 -20.15
C PRO A 64 -20.21 7.07 -21.61
N ASN A 65 -20.31 8.30 -22.11
CA ASN A 65 -19.97 8.64 -23.49
C ASN A 65 -18.50 9.10 -23.53
N PHE A 66 -17.59 8.19 -23.86
CA PHE A 66 -16.17 8.49 -24.05
C PHE A 66 -15.77 8.36 -25.52
N SER A 67 -14.47 8.47 -25.79
CA SER A 67 -13.96 8.22 -27.14
C SER A 67 -14.08 6.75 -27.53
N PRO A 68 -14.18 6.43 -28.83
CA PRO A 68 -14.39 5.06 -29.30
C PRO A 68 -13.35 4.06 -28.77
N LYS A 69 -12.11 4.52 -28.60
CA LYS A 69 -11.03 3.70 -28.03
C LYS A 69 -11.28 3.35 -26.57
N ILE A 70 -11.71 4.32 -25.76
CA ILE A 70 -12.01 4.10 -24.33
C ILE A 70 -13.21 3.18 -24.20
N ASP A 71 -14.26 3.39 -25.00
CA ASP A 71 -15.47 2.55 -24.97
C ASP A 71 -15.16 1.09 -25.34
N GLN A 72 -14.26 0.87 -26.30
CA GLN A 72 -13.78 -0.47 -26.63
C GLN A 72 -13.03 -1.09 -25.43
N GLN A 73 -12.06 -0.38 -24.85
CA GLN A 73 -11.29 -0.88 -23.70
C GLN A 73 -12.18 -1.14 -22.48
N LEU A 74 -13.19 -0.30 -22.28
CA LEU A 74 -14.21 -0.44 -21.23
C LEU A 74 -15.07 -1.68 -21.44
N SER A 75 -15.49 -1.94 -22.67
CA SER A 75 -16.28 -3.14 -23.01
C SER A 75 -15.49 -4.42 -22.77
N GLU A 76 -14.23 -4.46 -23.21
CA GLU A 76 -13.33 -5.59 -22.94
C GLU A 76 -13.04 -5.74 -21.44
N PHE A 77 -12.87 -4.63 -20.71
CA PHE A 77 -12.71 -4.65 -19.26
C PHE A 77 -13.95 -5.24 -18.56
N LYS A 78 -15.16 -4.83 -18.96
CA LYS A 78 -16.43 -5.36 -18.40
C LYS A 78 -16.54 -6.87 -18.59
N ILE A 79 -16.11 -7.40 -19.74
CA ILE A 79 -16.09 -8.84 -20.01
C ILE A 79 -15.05 -9.57 -19.15
N ALA A 80 -13.92 -8.92 -18.87
CA ALA A 80 -12.83 -9.50 -18.08
C ALA A 80 -13.08 -9.55 -16.56
N ILE A 81 -14.17 -8.94 -16.07
CA ILE A 81 -14.53 -8.99 -14.64
C ILE A 81 -14.97 -10.42 -14.30
N SER A 82 -14.22 -11.08 -13.42
CA SER A 82 -14.53 -12.42 -12.93
C SER A 82 -14.56 -12.42 -11.41
N ASN A 83 -15.57 -13.06 -10.81
CA ASN A 83 -15.73 -13.13 -9.35
C ASN A 83 -15.63 -11.74 -8.68
N SER A 84 -16.27 -10.73 -9.28
CA SER A 84 -16.23 -9.35 -8.81
C SER A 84 -14.85 -8.69 -8.79
N TYR A 85 -13.82 -9.31 -9.38
CA TYR A 85 -12.48 -8.76 -9.48
C TYR A 85 -12.07 -8.63 -10.95
N SER A 86 -11.40 -7.53 -11.28
CA SER A 86 -10.69 -7.37 -12.54
C SER A 86 -9.46 -6.52 -12.28
N PRO A 87 -8.27 -6.96 -12.73
CA PRO A 87 -7.08 -6.14 -12.58
C PRO A 87 -7.25 -4.85 -13.37
N MET A 88 -6.78 -3.76 -12.78
CA MET A 88 -6.63 -2.47 -13.44
C MET A 88 -6.01 -2.59 -14.85
N ARG A 89 -6.60 -1.85 -15.79
CA ARG A 89 -6.17 -1.78 -17.19
C ARG A 89 -5.66 -0.39 -17.51
N ILE A 90 -4.46 -0.30 -18.08
CA ILE A 90 -3.81 0.98 -18.42
C ILE A 90 -3.39 0.96 -19.89
N PHE A 91 -3.67 2.06 -20.60
CA PHE A 91 -3.29 2.22 -22.01
C PHE A 91 -3.06 3.69 -22.38
N SER A 92 -2.33 3.92 -23.47
CA SER A 92 -2.23 5.25 -24.09
C SER A 92 -3.29 5.41 -25.18
N ASN A 93 -4.03 6.52 -25.14
CA ASN A 93 -4.89 6.97 -26.21
C ASN A 93 -4.15 8.01 -27.06
N ASN A 94 -3.53 7.56 -28.14
CA ASN A 94 -2.71 8.42 -29.00
C ASN A 94 -3.55 9.48 -29.73
N ASP A 95 -4.81 9.18 -30.07
CA ASP A 95 -5.67 10.11 -30.80
C ASP A 95 -6.05 11.32 -29.94
N GLU A 96 -6.18 11.12 -28.64
CA GLU A 96 -6.51 12.16 -27.65
C GLU A 96 -5.29 12.61 -26.84
N ASN A 97 -4.09 12.11 -27.17
CA ASN A 97 -2.84 12.35 -26.44
C ASN A 97 -2.98 12.22 -24.92
N GLU A 98 -3.62 11.15 -24.45
CA GLU A 98 -3.83 10.89 -23.03
C GLU A 98 -3.42 9.47 -22.64
N ILE A 99 -3.13 9.30 -21.35
CA ILE A 99 -3.04 8.00 -20.71
C ILE A 99 -4.35 7.75 -19.95
N VAL A 100 -4.83 6.52 -20.00
CA VAL A 100 -6.11 6.12 -19.43
C VAL A 100 -5.91 4.89 -18.55
N MET A 101 -6.55 4.89 -17.39
CA MET A 101 -6.65 3.77 -16.48
C MET A 101 -8.13 3.46 -16.23
N ILE A 102 -8.49 2.19 -16.37
CA ILE A 102 -9.82 1.66 -16.07
C ILE A 102 -9.65 0.64 -14.94
N ARG A 103 -10.42 0.78 -13.86
CA ARG A 103 -10.44 -0.19 -12.76
C ARG A 103 -11.82 -0.30 -12.14
N LEU A 104 -12.01 -1.34 -11.34
CA LEU A 104 -13.18 -1.44 -10.47
C LEU A 104 -13.02 -0.53 -9.26
N SER A 105 -14.11 0.15 -8.90
CA SER A 105 -14.23 0.91 -7.66
C SER A 105 -15.51 0.49 -6.94
N TRP A 106 -15.51 0.66 -5.63
CA TRP A 106 -16.60 0.25 -4.77
C TRP A 106 -17.05 1.41 -3.89
N GLN A 107 -18.35 1.51 -3.65
CA GLN A 107 -18.85 2.51 -2.70
C GLN A 107 -18.46 2.19 -1.25
N SER A 108 -18.33 0.91 -0.92
CA SER A 108 -17.76 0.49 0.37
C SER A 108 -16.26 0.79 0.38
N SER A 109 -15.83 1.66 1.30
CA SER A 109 -14.42 2.03 1.45
C SER A 109 -13.51 0.83 1.69
N ALA A 110 -13.99 -0.18 2.41
CA ALA A 110 -13.23 -1.42 2.65
C ALA A 110 -13.02 -2.22 1.37
N LEU A 111 -14.07 -2.36 0.54
CA LEU A 111 -13.98 -3.07 -0.73
C LEU A 111 -13.16 -2.28 -1.76
N ASP A 112 -13.25 -0.94 -1.75
CA ASP A 112 -12.42 -0.10 -2.61
C ASP A 112 -10.93 -0.24 -2.26
N MET A 113 -10.60 -0.23 -0.96
CA MET A 113 -9.23 -0.51 -0.50
C MET A 113 -8.77 -1.93 -0.86
N ALA A 114 -9.64 -2.93 -0.72
CA ALA A 114 -9.32 -4.30 -1.12
C ALA A 114 -9.01 -4.38 -2.62
N SER A 115 -9.80 -3.72 -3.47
CA SER A 115 -9.56 -3.64 -4.92
C SER A 115 -8.21 -2.98 -5.23
N ARG A 116 -7.92 -1.83 -4.61
CA ARG A 116 -6.65 -1.10 -4.80
C ARG A 116 -5.41 -1.91 -4.41
N ILE A 117 -5.51 -2.73 -3.36
CA ILE A 117 -4.43 -3.64 -2.96
C ILE A 117 -4.17 -4.68 -4.04
N LEU A 118 -5.22 -5.23 -4.64
CA LEU A 118 -5.08 -6.25 -5.67
C LEU A 118 -4.56 -5.66 -6.99
N ASP A 119 -5.04 -4.48 -7.38
CA ASP A 119 -4.53 -3.73 -8.53
C ASP A 119 -3.02 -3.43 -8.42
N ASN A 120 -2.52 -3.31 -7.19
CA ASN A 120 -1.12 -3.01 -6.89
C ASN A 120 -0.34 -4.22 -6.33
N GLN A 121 -0.90 -5.42 -6.35
CA GLN A 121 -0.32 -6.58 -5.65
C GLN A 121 1.06 -6.94 -6.21
N GLU A 122 1.22 -6.99 -7.53
CA GLU A 122 2.51 -7.34 -8.16
C GLU A 122 3.59 -6.33 -7.80
N ARG A 123 3.23 -5.05 -7.79
CA ARG A 123 4.12 -3.95 -7.43
C ARG A 123 4.59 -4.04 -5.98
N PHE A 124 3.67 -4.31 -5.06
CA PHE A 124 3.97 -4.34 -3.63
C PHE A 124 4.19 -5.74 -3.07
N TYR A 125 4.48 -6.74 -3.91
CA TYR A 125 4.58 -8.13 -3.48
C TYR A 125 5.59 -8.34 -2.32
N ASN A 126 6.78 -7.75 -2.45
CA ASN A 126 7.81 -7.82 -1.41
C ASN A 126 7.37 -7.07 -0.14
N LEU A 127 6.77 -5.89 -0.30
CA LEU A 127 6.24 -5.10 0.81
C LEU A 127 5.18 -5.86 1.59
N LEU A 128 4.21 -6.47 0.90
CA LEU A 128 3.14 -7.26 1.50
C LEU A 128 3.68 -8.44 2.32
N THR A 129 4.80 -9.01 1.88
CA THR A 129 5.47 -10.10 2.60
C THR A 129 6.14 -9.60 3.90
N GLU A 130 6.89 -8.50 3.83
CA GLU A 130 7.53 -7.93 5.01
C GLU A 130 6.51 -7.35 6.01
N GLU A 131 5.46 -6.71 5.51
CA GLU A 131 4.37 -6.19 6.34
C GLU A 131 3.60 -7.32 7.03
N ALA A 132 3.39 -8.46 6.37
CA ALA A 132 2.80 -9.64 7.01
C ALA A 132 3.64 -10.13 8.20
N LYS A 133 4.99 -10.11 8.12
CA LYS A 133 5.85 -10.47 9.26
C LYS A 133 5.66 -9.52 10.44
N LEU A 134 5.55 -8.21 10.19
CA LEU A 134 5.28 -7.23 11.23
C LEU A 134 3.91 -7.45 11.89
N ARG A 135 2.87 -7.78 11.13
CA ARG A 135 1.55 -8.15 11.69
C ARG A 135 1.63 -9.38 12.60
N GLN A 136 2.37 -10.40 12.20
CA GLN A 136 2.57 -11.61 13.02
C GLN A 136 3.31 -11.31 14.32
N GLN A 137 4.23 -10.33 14.33
CA GLN A 137 4.88 -9.85 15.56
C GLN A 137 3.93 -9.04 16.46
N MET A 138 2.97 -8.30 15.89
CA MET A 138 1.98 -7.53 16.66
C MET A 138 0.97 -8.42 17.39
N LYS A 139 0.57 -9.54 16.78
CA LYS A 139 -0.45 -10.45 17.33
C LYS A 139 -0.21 -10.84 18.80
N PRO A 140 0.94 -11.43 19.20
CA PRO A 140 1.16 -11.83 20.59
C PRO A 140 1.23 -10.63 21.55
N VAL A 141 1.58 -9.43 21.05
CA VAL A 141 1.57 -8.19 21.85
C VAL A 141 0.13 -7.77 22.14
N PHE A 142 -0.75 -7.82 21.13
CA PHE A 142 -2.17 -7.51 21.29
C PHE A 142 -2.91 -8.52 22.17
N GLU A 143 -2.63 -9.82 22.03
CA GLU A 143 -3.18 -10.86 22.91
C GLU A 143 -2.78 -10.61 24.38
N ARG A 144 -1.52 -10.20 24.62
CA ARG A 144 -1.03 -9.83 25.95
C ARG A 144 -1.72 -8.57 26.49
N ILE A 145 -1.99 -7.58 25.65
CA ILE A 145 -2.75 -6.39 26.04
C ILE A 145 -4.16 -6.79 26.49
N ILE A 146 -4.87 -7.61 25.72
CA ILE A 146 -6.20 -8.11 26.09
C ILE A 146 -6.16 -8.87 27.41
N TYR A 147 -5.20 -9.78 27.59
CA TYR A 147 -5.03 -10.53 28.83
C TYR A 147 -4.85 -9.61 30.05
N ARG A 148 -4.01 -8.57 29.92
CA ARG A 148 -3.75 -7.61 31.00
C ARG A 148 -4.97 -6.77 31.33
N LEU A 149 -5.71 -6.32 30.33
CA LEU A 149 -6.95 -5.56 30.54
C LEU A 149 -8.00 -6.44 31.24
N LYS A 150 -8.23 -7.67 30.74
CA LYS A 150 -9.25 -8.59 31.30
C LYS A 150 -8.97 -9.06 32.73
N ASN A 151 -7.71 -9.20 33.12
CA ASN A 151 -7.31 -9.74 34.42
C ASN A 151 -6.92 -8.67 35.44
N ARG A 152 -7.48 -7.46 35.31
CA ARG A 152 -7.25 -6.38 36.27
C ARG A 152 -7.82 -6.72 37.64
N THR A 153 -7.03 -6.43 38.67
CA THR A 153 -7.39 -6.63 40.08
C THR A 153 -7.59 -5.32 40.86
N THR A 154 -7.22 -4.15 40.32
CA THR A 154 -7.34 -2.86 41.04
C THR A 154 -7.66 -1.67 40.11
N ASP A 155 -8.32 -0.65 40.68
CA ASP A 155 -8.86 0.54 40.00
C ASP A 155 -7.80 1.59 39.59
N ALA A 156 -6.56 1.50 40.08
CA ALA A 156 -5.53 2.49 39.79
C ALA A 156 -4.69 2.08 38.57
N PHE A 157 -4.70 2.92 37.53
CA PHE A 157 -3.95 2.74 36.29
C PHE A 157 -2.43 2.93 36.49
N GLN A 158 -1.78 1.97 37.16
CA GLN A 158 -0.33 1.92 37.39
C GLN A 158 0.34 0.69 36.75
N ASP A 159 -0.37 -0.11 35.95
CA ASP A 159 0.24 -1.24 35.25
C ASP A 159 1.21 -0.75 34.17
N GLU A 160 2.46 -0.54 34.59
CA GLU A 160 3.59 -0.20 33.74
C GLU A 160 3.73 -1.21 32.61
N ALA A 161 3.48 -2.50 32.87
CA ALA A 161 3.62 -3.54 31.87
C ALA A 161 2.51 -3.51 30.80
N TYR A 162 1.30 -3.05 31.13
CA TYR A 162 0.29 -2.70 30.12
C TYR A 162 0.76 -1.51 29.27
N ARG A 163 1.25 -0.43 29.89
CA ARG A 163 1.73 0.76 29.16
C ARG A 163 2.90 0.43 28.22
N LEU A 164 3.82 -0.41 28.68
CA LEU A 164 4.94 -0.92 27.88
C LEU A 164 4.45 -1.81 26.72
N SER A 165 3.47 -2.69 26.96
CA SER A 165 2.89 -3.53 25.90
C SER A 165 2.19 -2.68 24.83
N LEU A 166 1.45 -1.65 25.26
CA LEU A 166 0.78 -0.70 24.38
C LEU A 166 1.79 0.11 23.53
N SER A 167 2.83 0.64 24.17
CA SER A 167 3.91 1.36 23.50
C SER A 167 4.63 0.47 22.48
N ARG A 168 4.86 -0.81 22.81
CA ARG A 168 5.45 -1.78 21.88
C ARG A 168 4.54 -2.04 20.69
N ALA A 169 3.23 -2.19 20.90
CA ALA A 169 2.26 -2.36 19.82
C ALA A 169 2.22 -1.13 18.90
N GLU A 170 2.21 0.08 19.48
CA GLU A 170 2.24 1.34 18.73
C GLU A 170 3.53 1.46 17.90
N SER A 171 4.69 1.12 18.48
CA SER A 171 5.97 1.10 17.77
C SER A 171 5.96 0.16 16.58
N LEU A 172 5.49 -1.09 16.74
CA LEU A 172 5.38 -2.04 15.63
C LEU A 172 4.44 -1.52 14.53
N TRP A 173 3.32 -0.89 14.91
CA TRP A 173 2.40 -0.28 13.95
C TRP A 173 3.05 0.87 13.18
N GLN A 174 3.83 1.71 13.85
CA GLN A 174 4.59 2.80 13.23
C GLN A 174 5.69 2.27 12.31
N ASP A 175 6.40 1.21 12.70
CA ASP A 175 7.41 0.54 11.88
C ASP A 175 6.79 0.01 10.58
N ARG A 176 5.61 -0.61 10.69
CA ARG A 176 4.79 -1.05 9.55
C ARG A 176 4.45 0.12 8.63
N THR A 177 3.90 1.21 9.16
CA THR A 177 3.56 2.39 8.36
C THR A 177 4.80 3.00 7.71
N GLY A 178 5.93 3.08 8.43
CA GLY A 178 7.20 3.56 7.89
C GLY A 178 7.75 2.70 6.76
N LEU A 179 7.64 1.38 6.86
CA LEU A 179 8.03 0.46 5.79
C LEU A 179 7.22 0.70 4.50
N ILE A 180 5.90 0.90 4.64
CA ILE A 180 5.01 1.21 3.51
C ILE A 180 5.42 2.55 2.88
N GLU A 181 5.56 3.61 3.68
CA GLU A 181 5.99 4.94 3.20
C GLU A 181 7.34 4.90 2.47
N LEU A 182 8.32 4.18 3.02
CA LEU A 182 9.66 4.04 2.43
C LEU A 182 9.67 3.26 1.13
N SER A 183 8.72 2.33 0.95
CA SER A 183 8.54 1.60 -0.31
C SER A 183 7.75 2.41 -1.34
N ASP A 184 7.00 3.40 -0.87
CA ASP A 184 6.11 4.22 -1.67
C ASP A 184 6.86 5.42 -2.26
N ASN A 185 7.80 5.14 -3.15
CA ASN A 185 8.75 6.11 -3.71
C ASN A 185 8.13 7.15 -4.66
N TRP A 186 6.80 7.28 -4.71
CA TRP A 186 6.07 8.10 -5.66
C TRP A 186 6.46 9.58 -5.60
N ASN A 187 6.81 10.05 -4.40
CA ASN A 187 7.20 11.42 -4.10
C ASN A 187 8.71 11.58 -3.80
N GLN A 188 9.55 10.55 -3.97
CA GLN A 188 10.94 10.58 -3.50
C GLN A 188 11.89 11.51 -4.28
N THR A 189 11.44 12.11 -5.38
CA THR A 189 12.18 13.15 -6.09
C THR A 189 11.95 14.55 -5.51
N ASP A 190 11.04 14.69 -4.55
CA ASP A 190 10.65 15.98 -3.99
C ASP A 190 11.33 16.22 -2.63
N SER A 191 11.90 17.41 -2.45
CA SER A 191 12.56 17.85 -1.20
C SER A 191 11.67 17.67 0.03
N THR A 192 10.36 17.71 -0.18
CA THR A 192 9.26 17.47 0.77
C THR A 192 9.29 16.06 1.37
N ALA A 193 9.50 15.01 0.56
CA ALA A 193 9.55 13.63 1.04
C ALA A 193 10.80 13.35 1.89
N LYS A 194 11.93 13.98 1.52
CA LYS A 194 13.16 13.93 2.31
C LYS A 194 12.94 14.62 3.67
N ARG A 195 12.37 15.82 3.68
CA ARG A 195 12.06 16.56 4.92
C ARG A 195 11.07 15.79 5.81
N TYR A 196 10.04 15.18 5.22
CA TYR A 196 9.08 14.32 5.93
C TYR A 196 9.79 13.19 6.67
N THR A 197 10.67 12.47 5.97
CA THR A 197 11.42 11.34 6.53
C THR A 197 12.38 11.79 7.64
N GLU A 198 13.09 12.91 7.43
CA GLU A 198 13.99 13.48 8.43
C GLU A 198 13.27 13.85 9.74
N ILE A 199 12.13 14.54 9.66
CA ILE A 199 11.34 14.91 10.85
C ILE A 199 10.82 13.67 11.56
N LYS A 200 10.36 12.65 10.83
CA LYS A 200 9.88 11.40 11.42
C LYS A 200 10.96 10.69 12.22
N THR A 201 12.17 10.60 11.67
CA THR A 201 13.34 10.05 12.39
C THR A 201 13.65 10.86 13.66
N GLN A 202 13.63 12.18 13.58
CA GLN A 202 13.84 13.04 14.76
C GLN A 202 12.78 12.84 15.84
N ILE A 203 11.52 12.64 15.46
CA ILE A 203 10.43 12.32 16.39
C ILE A 203 10.72 11.00 17.10
N THR A 204 11.04 9.93 16.36
CA THR A 204 11.35 8.62 16.92
C THR A 204 12.53 8.69 17.90
N ASP A 205 13.60 9.38 17.53
CA ASP A 205 14.77 9.56 18.39
C ASP A 205 14.43 10.32 19.68
N LEU A 206 13.61 11.38 19.58
CA LEU A 206 13.17 12.12 20.76
C LEU A 206 12.24 11.32 21.66
N GLN A 207 11.37 10.46 21.10
CA GLN A 207 10.55 9.55 21.89
C GLN A 207 11.42 8.53 22.64
N ASN A 208 12.41 7.96 21.96
CA ASN A 208 13.37 7.04 22.57
C ASN A 208 14.19 7.71 23.67
N GLN A 209 14.58 8.97 23.49
CA GLN A 209 15.27 9.76 24.52
C GLN A 209 14.36 10.05 25.71
N LEU A 210 13.10 10.45 25.47
CA LEU A 210 12.10 10.69 26.52
C LEU A 210 11.85 9.46 27.40
N MET A 211 11.84 8.26 26.81
CA MET A 211 11.67 7.01 27.57
C MET A 211 12.85 6.71 28.51
N LYS A 212 14.05 7.24 28.22
CA LYS A 212 15.25 7.04 29.04
C LYS A 212 15.39 8.08 30.17
N ILE A 213 14.60 9.15 30.17
CA ILE A 213 14.69 10.21 31.17
C ILE A 213 13.82 9.83 32.40
N PRO A 214 14.39 9.77 33.61
CA PRO A 214 13.64 9.50 34.85
C PRO A 214 12.45 10.46 35.02
N PHE A 215 11.36 10.01 35.64
CA PHE A 215 10.15 10.83 35.79
C PHE A 215 10.39 12.07 36.66
N GLU A 216 11.34 11.99 37.58
CA GLU A 216 11.76 13.01 38.53
C GLU A 216 12.48 14.17 37.82
N GLU A 217 13.09 13.93 36.64
CA GLU A 217 13.75 14.95 35.81
C GLU A 217 12.73 15.74 34.97
N THR A 218 11.78 16.38 35.67
CA THR A 218 10.60 17.03 35.08
C THR A 218 10.98 18.10 34.06
N ASP A 219 11.99 18.92 34.33
CA ASP A 219 12.43 19.99 33.42
C ASP A 219 12.94 19.47 32.08
N LYS A 220 13.75 18.40 32.09
CA LYS A 220 14.22 17.76 30.86
C LYS A 220 13.04 17.16 30.10
N ARG A 221 12.14 16.44 30.78
CA ARG A 221 10.95 15.85 30.14
C ARG A 221 10.05 16.91 29.51
N VAL A 222 9.86 18.06 30.17
CA VAL A 222 9.09 19.19 29.62
C VAL A 222 9.77 19.76 28.37
N MET A 223 11.09 19.96 28.39
CA MET A 223 11.84 20.45 27.23
C MET A 223 11.70 19.49 26.02
N PHE A 224 11.97 18.21 26.23
CA PHE A 224 11.85 17.19 25.18
C PHE A 224 10.40 17.03 24.69
N GLY A 225 9.42 17.11 25.60
CA GLY A 225 8.00 17.09 25.25
C GLY A 225 7.57 18.27 24.37
N LYS A 226 8.09 19.48 24.64
CA LYS A 226 7.86 20.66 23.78
C LYS A 226 8.48 20.47 22.40
N LYS A 227 9.72 19.99 22.32
CA LYS A 227 10.40 19.72 21.04
C LYS A 227 9.66 18.66 20.21
N LEU A 228 9.20 17.59 20.87
CA LEU A 228 8.36 16.57 20.25
C LEU A 228 7.06 17.16 19.68
N LYS A 229 6.39 18.04 20.44
CA LYS A 229 5.16 18.70 20.00
C LYS A 229 5.40 19.56 18.76
N LEU A 230 6.52 20.29 18.70
CA LEU A 230 6.88 21.11 17.55
C LEU A 230 7.15 20.28 16.30
N LEU A 231 7.94 19.21 16.41
CA LEU A 231 8.21 18.32 15.26
C LEU A 231 6.95 17.60 14.77
N LYS A 232 6.07 17.18 15.68
CA LYS A 232 4.76 16.62 15.29
C LYS A 232 3.90 17.64 14.55
N ALA A 233 3.93 18.91 14.98
CA ALA A 233 3.23 19.98 14.27
C ALA A 233 3.84 20.23 12.88
N GLU A 234 5.17 20.30 12.78
CA GLU A 234 5.88 20.45 11.50
C GLU A 234 5.58 19.28 10.55
N LEU A 235 5.63 18.04 11.03
CA LEU A 235 5.28 16.85 10.25
C LEU A 235 3.84 16.93 9.73
N SER A 236 2.89 17.44 10.52
CA SER A 236 1.49 17.61 10.11
C SER A 236 1.29 18.68 9.03
N GLN A 237 2.24 19.59 8.87
CA GLN A 237 2.23 20.63 7.84
C GLN A 237 2.87 20.17 6.53
N ILE A 238 3.66 19.09 6.55
CA ILE A 238 4.23 18.52 5.33
C ILE A 238 3.16 17.71 4.61
N SER A 239 2.82 18.13 3.39
CA SER A 239 1.92 17.40 2.51
C SER A 239 2.60 16.15 1.95
N PHE A 240 2.71 15.09 2.77
CA PHE A 240 3.08 13.77 2.31
C PHE A 240 1.82 12.95 2.06
N LYS A 241 1.61 12.51 0.82
CA LYS A 241 0.50 11.65 0.44
C LYS A 241 1.03 10.35 -0.14
N LEU A 242 0.59 9.23 0.43
CA LEU A 242 0.84 7.90 -0.11
C LEU A 242 0.14 7.73 -1.47
N SER A 243 0.69 6.88 -2.32
CA SER A 243 -0.05 6.35 -3.47
C SER A 243 -1.32 5.65 -3.02
N ASP A 244 -2.32 5.60 -3.89
CA ASP A 244 -3.60 4.97 -3.59
C ASP A 244 -3.41 3.50 -3.17
N GLY A 245 -2.45 2.79 -3.77
CA GLY A 245 -2.09 1.41 -3.41
C GLY A 245 -1.42 1.29 -2.04
N ALA A 246 -0.45 2.17 -1.73
CA ALA A 246 0.23 2.15 -0.43
C ALA A 246 -0.71 2.59 0.71
N GLU A 247 -1.57 3.59 0.47
CA GLU A 247 -2.63 3.99 1.39
C GLU A 247 -3.60 2.83 1.66
N ALA A 248 -4.02 2.11 0.62
CA ALA A 248 -4.88 0.94 0.76
C ALA A 248 -4.21 -0.17 1.60
N ILE A 249 -2.94 -0.48 1.36
CA ILE A 249 -2.19 -1.45 2.20
C ILE A 249 -2.16 -0.98 3.66
N ASN A 250 -1.89 0.30 3.89
CA ASN A 250 -1.79 0.86 5.23
C ASN A 250 -3.12 0.79 6.00
N LEU A 251 -4.23 1.13 5.34
CA LEU A 251 -5.52 1.37 5.98
C LEU A 251 -6.52 0.21 5.91
N LEU A 252 -6.36 -0.74 4.97
CA LEU A 252 -7.37 -1.79 4.75
C LEU A 252 -7.79 -2.50 6.06
N PRO A 253 -6.89 -2.97 6.95
CA PRO A 253 -7.31 -3.66 8.16
C PRO A 253 -8.21 -2.81 9.07
N LEU A 254 -7.93 -1.51 9.16
CA LEU A 254 -8.70 -0.58 9.99
C LEU A 254 -10.05 -0.26 9.36
N VAL A 255 -10.07 0.04 8.06
CA VAL A 255 -11.30 0.42 7.34
C VAL A 255 -12.26 -0.77 7.21
N ARG A 256 -11.73 -1.97 6.93
CA ARG A 256 -12.50 -3.21 6.86
C ARG A 256 -13.30 -3.47 8.13
N LEU A 257 -12.67 -3.24 9.29
CA LEU A 257 -13.25 -3.55 10.59
C LEU A 257 -13.87 -2.33 11.28
N GLN A 258 -13.89 -1.17 10.60
CA GLN A 258 -14.34 0.12 11.12
C GLN A 258 -13.67 0.49 12.45
N ILE A 259 -12.38 0.17 12.58
CA ILE A 259 -11.61 0.43 13.80
C ILE A 259 -10.97 1.81 13.71
N ASN A 260 -11.23 2.65 14.71
CA ASN A 260 -10.50 3.89 14.88
C ASN A 260 -9.10 3.60 15.43
N GLN A 261 -8.06 3.96 14.69
CA GLN A 261 -6.66 3.74 15.09
C GLN A 261 -6.34 4.30 16.49
N LYS A 262 -6.97 5.43 16.89
CA LYS A 262 -6.74 6.02 18.21
C LYS A 262 -7.21 5.09 19.32
N GLU A 263 -8.30 4.36 19.13
CA GLU A 263 -8.86 3.44 20.13
C GLU A 263 -7.93 2.24 20.39
N LEU A 264 -7.09 1.87 19.43
CA LEU A 264 -6.12 0.79 19.58
C LEU A 264 -4.99 1.15 20.56
N PHE A 265 -4.52 2.40 20.54
CA PHE A 265 -3.30 2.82 21.24
C PHE A 265 -3.54 3.79 22.41
N THR A 266 -4.78 4.08 22.75
CA THR A 266 -5.11 4.90 23.92
C THR A 266 -4.96 4.11 25.22
N ILE A 267 -4.41 4.77 26.23
CA ILE A 267 -4.41 4.29 27.62
C ILE A 267 -5.83 4.36 28.18
N ALA A 268 -6.44 3.23 28.52
CA ALA A 268 -7.84 3.17 28.96
C ALA A 268 -8.08 3.75 30.38
N ALA A 269 -8.51 5.00 30.50
CA ALA A 269 -8.75 5.62 31.80
C ALA A 269 -10.03 5.15 32.52
N THR A 270 -10.91 4.44 31.81
CA THR A 270 -12.22 3.98 32.31
C THR A 270 -12.52 2.56 31.86
N ILE A 271 -13.41 1.86 32.58
CA ILE A 271 -13.89 0.52 32.22
C ILE A 271 -14.52 0.50 30.82
N ASP A 272 -15.21 1.57 30.42
CA ASP A 272 -15.83 1.65 29.10
C ASP A 272 -14.79 1.78 27.98
N GLN A 273 -13.73 2.57 28.20
CA GLN A 273 -12.61 2.67 27.25
C GLN A 273 -11.86 1.35 27.15
N GLU A 274 -11.69 0.64 28.26
CA GLU A 274 -11.08 -0.68 28.28
C GLU A 274 -11.89 -1.67 27.42
N LYS A 275 -13.21 -1.75 27.65
CA LYS A 275 -14.10 -2.62 26.86
C LYS A 275 -14.04 -2.29 25.36
N LYS A 276 -14.03 -1.00 25.02
CA LYS A 276 -13.90 -0.55 23.62
C LYS A 276 -12.56 -0.97 23.01
N GLN A 277 -11.46 -0.79 23.74
CA GLN A 277 -10.13 -1.18 23.28
C GLN A 277 -10.01 -2.70 23.12
N ILE A 278 -10.50 -3.51 24.07
CA ILE A 278 -10.53 -4.97 23.95
C ILE A 278 -11.28 -5.38 22.68
N ASN A 279 -12.49 -4.85 22.47
CA ASN A 279 -13.32 -5.17 21.31
C ASN A 279 -12.62 -4.80 19.99
N ALA A 280 -12.02 -3.60 19.91
CA ALA A 280 -11.27 -3.17 18.74
C ALA A 280 -10.10 -4.11 18.42
N ILE A 281 -9.32 -4.49 19.43
CA ILE A 281 -8.18 -5.41 19.25
C ILE A 281 -8.67 -6.81 18.86
N GLU A 282 -9.71 -7.33 19.52
CA GLU A 282 -10.27 -8.66 19.22
C GLU A 282 -10.78 -8.76 17.78
N LYS A 283 -11.41 -7.71 17.26
CA LYS A 283 -11.81 -7.63 15.85
C LYS A 283 -10.62 -7.64 14.90
N LEU A 284 -9.51 -7.00 15.28
CA LEU A 284 -8.31 -6.91 14.44
C LEU A 284 -7.52 -8.22 14.38
N LEU A 285 -7.48 -8.99 15.48
CA LEU A 285 -6.66 -10.20 15.62
C LEU A 285 -6.77 -11.19 14.44
N PRO A 286 -7.96 -11.54 13.90
CA PRO A 286 -8.07 -12.43 12.75
C PRO A 286 -7.31 -11.92 11.52
N SER A 287 -7.38 -10.62 11.23
CA SER A 287 -6.71 -10.02 10.06
C SER A 287 -5.18 -10.05 10.15
N LEU A 288 -4.62 -10.18 11.35
CA LEU A 288 -3.17 -10.29 11.54
C LEU A 288 -2.62 -11.66 11.13
N ASN A 289 -3.48 -12.69 11.09
CA ASN A 289 -3.07 -14.06 10.72
C ASN A 289 -2.96 -14.30 9.22
N GLU A 290 -3.65 -13.49 8.43
CA GLU A 290 -3.81 -13.70 7.01
C GLU A 290 -2.92 -12.77 6.18
N SER A 291 -2.64 -13.17 4.94
CA SER A 291 -2.06 -12.27 3.96
C SER A 291 -3.11 -11.25 3.54
N LEU A 292 -2.72 -9.97 3.45
CA LEU A 292 -3.61 -8.87 3.10
C LEU A 292 -4.26 -9.10 1.73
N SER A 293 -3.50 -9.64 0.78
CA SER A 293 -4.02 -9.97 -0.56
C SER A 293 -5.01 -11.14 -0.54
N VAL A 294 -4.85 -12.09 0.39
CA VAL A 294 -5.82 -13.19 0.55
C VAL A 294 -7.11 -12.65 1.14
N THR A 295 -7.02 -11.86 2.22
CA THR A 295 -8.18 -11.21 2.84
C THR A 295 -8.90 -10.30 1.85
N ALA A 296 -8.17 -9.50 1.05
CA ALA A 296 -8.75 -8.64 0.02
C ALA A 296 -9.53 -9.43 -1.05
N LYS A 297 -8.99 -10.58 -1.51
CA LYS A 297 -9.69 -11.46 -2.46
C LYS A 297 -10.98 -12.03 -1.86
N GLN A 298 -10.93 -12.49 -0.61
CA GLN A 298 -12.09 -13.03 0.09
C GLN A 298 -13.17 -11.96 0.31
N ASP A 299 -12.76 -10.75 0.74
CA ASP A 299 -13.69 -9.64 0.94
C ASP A 299 -14.41 -9.29 -0.37
N LEU A 300 -13.72 -9.21 -1.50
CA LEU A 300 -14.36 -8.94 -2.80
C LEU A 300 -15.25 -10.10 -3.27
N GLN A 301 -14.87 -11.35 -3.02
CA GLN A 301 -15.67 -12.52 -3.37
C GLN A 301 -16.98 -12.60 -2.58
N ASN A 302 -16.93 -12.31 -1.28
CA ASN A 302 -18.06 -12.47 -0.37
C ASN A 302 -19.08 -11.32 -0.44
N SER A 303 -18.77 -10.23 -1.16
CA SER A 303 -19.54 -8.97 -1.11
C SER A 303 -20.57 -8.79 -2.24
N SER A 304 -20.88 -9.84 -2.99
CA SER A 304 -21.63 -9.76 -4.26
C SER A 304 -23.09 -9.29 -4.15
N GLU A 305 -23.73 -9.39 -2.99
CA GLU A 305 -25.18 -9.16 -2.86
C GLU A 305 -25.58 -7.73 -2.45
N ASN A 306 -24.71 -6.95 -1.79
CA ASN A 306 -25.09 -5.66 -1.19
C ASN A 306 -24.20 -4.46 -1.57
N SER A 307 -23.21 -4.64 -2.44
CA SER A 307 -22.25 -3.58 -2.77
C SER A 307 -22.42 -3.05 -4.19
N ILE A 308 -22.56 -1.72 -4.30
CA ILE A 308 -22.64 -1.04 -5.60
C ILE A 308 -21.25 -1.01 -6.22
N ARG A 309 -21.16 -1.58 -7.44
CA ARG A 309 -19.96 -1.67 -8.27
C ARG A 309 -19.91 -0.51 -9.24
N GLU A 310 -18.79 0.20 -9.23
CA GLU A 310 -18.51 1.31 -10.13
C GLU A 310 -17.29 0.98 -10.98
N ILE A 311 -17.22 1.59 -12.15
CA ILE A 311 -16.02 1.65 -12.96
C ILE A 311 -15.42 3.03 -12.74
N GLU A 312 -14.17 3.06 -12.30
CA GLU A 312 -13.38 4.27 -12.20
C GLU A 312 -12.48 4.38 -13.45
N ILE A 313 -12.63 5.49 -14.16
CA ILE A 313 -11.82 5.83 -15.33
C ILE A 313 -11.01 7.07 -14.97
N ARG A 314 -9.68 6.92 -14.96
CA ARG A 314 -8.74 8.00 -14.75
C ARG A 314 -8.07 8.35 -16.07
N ARG A 315 -8.01 9.63 -16.39
CA ARG A 315 -7.42 10.13 -17.64
C ARG A 315 -6.47 11.26 -17.36
N ARG A 316 -5.32 11.28 -18.04
CA ARG A 316 -4.35 12.37 -17.94
C ARG A 316 -3.78 12.68 -19.30
N SER A 317 -3.79 13.96 -19.67
CA SER A 317 -3.13 14.38 -20.90
C SER A 317 -1.62 14.22 -20.80
N ILE A 318 -1.02 13.74 -21.88
CA ILE A 318 0.43 13.60 -22.05
C ILE A 318 1.07 14.97 -22.39
N LEU A 319 0.27 15.92 -22.89
CA LEU A 319 0.69 17.29 -23.20
C LEU A 319 0.70 18.15 -21.92
N ASN A 320 1.75 18.01 -21.10
CA ASN A 320 2.26 19.07 -20.21
C ASN A 320 3.59 18.64 -19.58
N ASN A 321 4.68 18.79 -20.34
CA ASN A 321 6.06 18.88 -19.82
C ASN A 321 7.04 19.52 -20.82
N LEU A 322 6.56 20.30 -21.80
CA LEU A 322 7.42 20.98 -22.78
C LEU A 322 7.53 22.50 -22.60
N ASN A 323 6.89 23.10 -21.59
CA ASN A 323 7.00 24.54 -21.29
C ASN A 323 7.01 24.82 -19.78
N LYS A 324 7.98 24.26 -19.05
CA LYS A 324 8.43 24.82 -17.76
C LYS A 324 9.95 24.76 -17.69
#